data_AF-A0A7W1PLM5-F1
#
_entry.id   AF-A0A7W1PLM5-F1
#
_cell.length_a   1.000
_cell.length_b   1.000
_cell.length_c   1.000
_cell.angle_alpha   90.00
_cell.angle_beta   90.00
_cell.angle_gamma   90.00
#
_symmetry.space_group_name_H-M   'P 1'
#
loop_
_entity.id
_entity.type
_entity.pdbx_description
1 polymer ?
#
loop_
_entity_poly.entity_id
_entity_poly.type
_entity_poly.pdbx_seq_one_letter_code
_entity_poly.pdbx_strand_id
1 'polypeptide(L)' 'MSPVAVSMCVCRGVPFSDLLLRARAAGWGLETLMRETGCGTGCGLCRPYLRRMLASGETTFHELLWEPPG' A
#
# COMPACT_ATOMS: atom_id res chain seq x y z
N MET A 1 15.66 16.39 -11.13
CA MET A 1 14.47 16.20 -10.28
C MET A 1 14.30 14.70 -10.14
N SER A 2 14.42 14.15 -8.93
CA SER A 2 14.14 12.72 -8.75
C SER A 2 12.65 12.49 -8.99
N PRO A 3 12.26 11.47 -9.78
CA PRO A 3 10.86 11.12 -9.94
C PRO A 3 10.27 10.75 -8.58
N VAL A 4 9.01 11.11 -8.36
CA VAL A 4 8.26 10.65 -7.18
C VAL A 4 8.30 9.13 -7.15
N ALA A 5 8.62 8.54 -6.00
CA ALA A 5 8.61 7.09 -5.81
C ALA A 5 7.83 6.77 -4.53
N VAL A 6 6.67 6.13 -4.69
CA VAL A 6 5.82 5.68 -3.58
C VAL A 6 5.99 4.17 -3.45
N SER A 7 6.66 3.73 -2.39
CA SER A 7 6.98 2.30 -2.17
C SER A 7 6.72 1.82 -0.74
N MET A 8 6.12 2.67 0.10
CA MET A 8 5.92 2.35 1.51
C MET A 8 4.77 3.14 2.14
N CYS A 9 4.24 2.64 3.25
CA CYS A 9 3.40 3.43 4.14
C CYS A 9 4.27 4.34 5.00
N VAL A 10 4.28 5.64 4.70
CA VAL A 10 5.12 6.62 5.41
C VAL A 10 4.77 6.77 6.89
N CYS A 11 3.50 6.63 7.27
CA CYS A 11 3.09 6.70 8.68
C CYS A 11 3.63 5.55 9.53
N ARG A 12 3.86 4.38 8.92
CA ARG A 12 4.27 3.15 9.62
C ARG A 12 5.69 2.70 9.29
N GLY A 13 6.33 3.32 8.31
CA GLY A 13 7.67 2.93 7.88
C GLY A 13 7.74 1.58 7.17
N VAL A 14 6.62 1.04 6.66
CA VAL A 14 6.57 -0.34 6.13
C VAL A 14 6.58 -0.34 4.59
N PRO A 15 7.53 -1.04 3.95
CA PRO A 15 7.58 -1.20 2.49
C PRO A 15 6.39 -2.00 1.94
N PHE A 16 5.95 -1.65 0.73
CA PHE A 16 4.92 -2.38 0.01
C PHE A 16 5.36 -3.81 -0.36
N SER A 17 6.64 -4.04 -0.61
CA SER A 17 7.21 -5.38 -0.81
C SER A 17 6.90 -6.33 0.35
N ASP A 18 7.09 -5.84 1.58
CA ASP A 18 6.90 -6.63 2.79
C ASP A 18 5.41 -6.88 3.05
N LEU A 19 4.57 -5.86 2.80
CA LEU A 19 3.12 -5.98 2.90
C LEU A 19 2.58 -6.98 1.88
N LEU A 20 3.04 -6.92 0.62
CA LEU A 20 2.62 -7.84 -0.43
C LEU A 20 3.02 -9.27 -0.12
N LEU A 21 4.26 -9.50 0.36
CA LEU A 21 4.72 -10.83 0.75
C LEU A 21 3.83 -11.44 1.84
N ARG A 22 3.55 -10.68 2.90
CA ARG A 22 2.67 -11.13 4.00
C ARG A 22 1.24 -11.39 3.51
N ALA A 23 0.72 -10.48 2.70
CA ALA A 23 -0.63 -10.60 2.16
C ALA A 23 -0.78 -11.83 1.25
N ARG A 24 0.21 -12.13 0.41
CA ARG A 24 0.18 -13.33 -0.44
C ARG A 24 0.33 -14.61 0.38
N ALA A 25 1.23 -14.63 1.36
CA ALA A 25 1.43 -15.79 2.22
C ALA A 25 0.17 -16.17 3.01
N ALA A 26 -0.64 -15.18 3.42
CA ALA A 26 -1.81 -15.38 4.25
C ALA A 26 -3.16 -15.16 3.53
N GLY A 27 -3.15 -14.91 2.21
CA GLY A 27 -4.37 -14.69 1.41
C GLY A 27 -5.15 -13.42 1.79
N TRP A 28 -4.47 -12.35 2.20
CA TRP A 28 -5.12 -11.13 2.68
C TRP A 28 -5.63 -10.24 1.54
N GLY A 29 -6.89 -9.82 1.66
CA GLY A 29 -7.42 -8.64 0.98
C GLY A 29 -7.08 -7.33 1.72
N LEU A 30 -7.45 -6.19 1.14
CA LEU A 30 -7.10 -4.87 1.67
C LEU A 30 -7.53 -4.67 3.13
N GLU A 31 -8.79 -4.96 3.46
CA GLU A 31 -9.31 -4.78 4.82
C GLU A 31 -8.51 -5.56 5.86
N THR A 32 -8.17 -6.81 5.55
CA THR A 32 -7.36 -7.65 6.44
C THR A 32 -5.94 -7.11 6.52
N LEU A 33 -5.31 -6.76 5.41
CA LEU A 33 -3.98 -6.13 5.42
C LEU A 33 -3.96 -4.87 6.31
N MET A 34 -4.97 -4.01 6.19
CA MET A 34 -5.09 -2.80 7.00
C MET A 34 -5.24 -3.13 8.49
N ARG A 35 -6.06 -4.13 8.83
CA ARG A 35 -6.25 -4.60 10.21
C ARG A 35 -4.96 -5.16 10.82
N GLU A 36 -4.28 -6.06 10.11
CA GLU A 36 -3.10 -6.77 10.63
C GLU A 36 -1.84 -5.88 10.70
N THR A 37 -1.74 -4.86 9.86
CA THR A 37 -0.51 -4.04 9.74
C THR A 37 -0.69 -2.60 10.21
N GLY A 38 -1.93 -2.11 10.30
CA GLY A 38 -2.25 -0.70 10.48
C GLY A 38 -1.86 0.20 9.31
N CYS A 39 -1.33 -0.34 8.20
CA CYS A 39 -1.11 0.44 7.00
C CYS A 39 -2.46 0.84 6.40
N GLY A 40 -2.57 2.08 5.91
CA GLY A 40 -3.82 2.62 5.39
C GLY A 40 -4.79 3.15 6.45
N THR A 41 -4.61 2.88 7.75
CA THR A 41 -5.54 3.36 8.80
C THR A 41 -5.19 4.74 9.38
N GLY A 42 -3.95 5.22 9.17
CA GLY A 42 -3.48 6.54 9.58
C GLY A 42 -3.90 7.65 8.59
N CYS A 43 -2.94 8.26 7.90
CA CYS A 43 -3.22 9.33 6.93
C CYS A 43 -4.04 8.90 5.70
N GLY A 44 -4.17 7.60 5.45
CA GLY A 44 -4.90 7.05 4.30
C GLY A 44 -4.20 7.19 2.93
N LEU A 45 -3.13 7.97 2.80
CA LEU A 45 -2.47 8.24 1.52
C LEU A 45 -1.96 6.99 0.79
N CYS A 46 -1.59 5.93 1.53
CA CYS A 46 -1.12 4.69 0.91
C CYS A 46 -2.26 3.78 0.41
N ARG A 47 -3.53 4.02 0.77
CA ARG A 47 -4.67 3.14 0.41
C ARG A 47 -4.79 2.83 -1.09
N PRO A 48 -4.75 3.81 -2.01
CA PRO A 48 -4.85 3.50 -3.44
C PRO A 48 -3.68 2.64 -3.93
N TYR A 49 -2.49 2.86 -3.38
CA TYR A 49 -1.31 2.06 -3.67
C TYR A 49 -1.42 0.64 -3.11
N LEU A 50 -1.97 0.45 -1.90
CA LEU A 50 -2.20 -0.88 -1.33
C LEU A 50 -3.19 -1.69 -2.17
N ARG A 51 -4.27 -1.06 -2.67
CA ARG A 51 -5.21 -1.73 -3.59
C ARG A 51 -4.51 -2.17 -4.87
N ARG A 52 -3.79 -1.26 -5.52
CA ARG A 52 -3.10 -1.58 -6.77
C ARG A 52 -2.01 -2.62 -6.55
N MET A 53 -1.24 -2.53 -5.47
CA MET A 53 -0.24 -3.52 -5.06
C MET A 53 -0.85 -4.92 -4.90
N LEU A 54 -2.01 -5.04 -4.24
CA LEU A 54 -2.70 -6.33 -4.10
C LEU A 54 -3.20 -6.87 -5.44
N ALA A 55 -3.64 -6.00 -6.35
CA ALA A 55 -4.17 -6.39 -7.66
C ALA A 55 -3.09 -6.74 -8.68
N SER A 56 -2.01 -5.95 -8.78
CA SER A 56 -0.97 -6.08 -9.81
C SER A 56 0.32 -6.73 -9.31
N GLY A 57 0.59 -6.67 -8.00
CA GLY A 57 1.89 -7.04 -7.42
C GLY A 57 2.97 -5.94 -7.53
N GLU A 58 2.64 -4.77 -8.08
CA GLU A 58 3.54 -3.62 -8.14
C GLU A 58 3.78 -3.04 -6.74
N THR A 59 5.04 -2.79 -6.37
CA THR A 59 5.41 -2.31 -5.02
C THR A 59 6.13 -0.96 -5.03
N THR A 60 6.38 -0.39 -6.21
CA THR A 60 7.00 0.93 -6.36
C THR A 60 6.27 1.67 -7.47
N PHE A 61 5.62 2.77 -7.11
CA PHE A 61 4.82 3.57 -8.03
C PHE A 61 5.50 4.90 -8.31
N HIS A 62 5.51 5.31 -9.57
CA HIS A 62 6.11 6.56 -10.03
C HIS A 62 5.06 7.62 -10.43
N GLU A 63 3.80 7.35 -10.12
CA GLU A 63 2.65 8.19 -10.39
C GLU A 63 1.85 8.41 -9.11
N LEU A 64 1.19 9.57 -9.00
CA LEU A 64 0.30 9.85 -7.87
C LEU A 64 -1.06 9.21 -8.12
N LEU A 65 -1.41 8.22 -7.29
CA LEU A 65 -2.74 7.62 -7.30
C LEU A 65 -3.68 8.42 -6.39
N TRP A 66 -4.82 8.82 -6.95
CA TRP A 66 -5.91 9.48 -6.22
C TRP A 66 -7.14 8.58 -6.21
N GLU A 67 -7.76 8.41 -5.05
CA GLU A 67 -9.12 7.87 -4.92
C GLU A 67 -9.99 8.96 -4.27
N PRO A 68 -11.21 9.22 -4.77
CA PRO A 68 -12.16 10.08 -4.06
C PRO A 68 -12.45 9.49 -2.67
N PRO A 69 -12.63 10.33 -1.64
CA PRO A 69 -13.13 9.84 -0.35
C PRO A 69 -14.49 9.19 -0.58
N GLY A 70 -14.58 7.90 -0.30
CA GLY A 70 -15.84 7.14 -0.28
C GLY A 70 -16.62 7.39 1.00
#